data_AF-A0AA88UG48-F1
#
_entry.id   AF-A0AA88UG48-F1
#
_cell.length_a   1.000
_cell.length_b   1.000
_cell.length_c   1.000
_cell.angle_alpha   90.00
_cell.angle_beta   90.00
_cell.angle_gamma   90.00
#
_symmetry.space_group_name_H-M   'P 1'
#
loop_
_entity.id
_entity.type
_entity.pdbx_description
1 polymer ?
#
loop_
_entity_poly.entity_id
_entity_poly.type
_entity_poly.pdbx_seq_one_letter_code
_entity_poly.pdbx_strand_id
1 'polypeptide(L)'
;MEEDDVVTISMDVARSVTKVAIREARAQDLRNEILNSEKLKSHFQDNPKDLDLLKHDKVLSKKAPAPHLRDVPEYLLDPTTKEASNIASKRASKGRMKRRGDGDGDRKSKTKRFT
;
A
#
# COMPACT_ATOMS: atom_id res chain seq x y z
N MET A 1 -30.40 6.65 -10.01
CA MET A 1 -29.02 7.15 -9.96
C MET A 1 -28.06 6.18 -9.29
N GLU A 2 -28.52 5.22 -8.48
CA GLU A 2 -27.66 4.27 -7.75
C GLU A 2 -27.11 3.09 -8.58
N GLU A 3 -27.72 2.75 -9.72
CA GLU A 3 -27.30 1.57 -10.50
C GLU A 3 -26.07 1.83 -11.39
N ASP A 4 -25.90 3.06 -11.86
CA ASP A 4 -24.80 3.44 -12.76
C ASP A 4 -23.42 3.34 -12.05
N ASP A 5 -23.38 3.55 -10.73
CA ASP A 5 -22.16 3.52 -9.94
C ASP A 5 -21.62 2.09 -9.74
N VAL A 6 -22.49 1.10 -9.51
CA VAL A 6 -22.06 -0.31 -9.37
C VAL A 6 -21.57 -0.89 -10.69
N VAL A 7 -22.22 -0.54 -11.79
CA VAL A 7 -21.77 -0.92 -13.13
C VAL A 7 -20.38 -0.34 -13.39
N THR A 8 -20.13 0.90 -12.96
CA THR A 8 -18.83 1.55 -13.11
C THR A 8 -17.74 0.90 -12.25
N ILE A 9 -18.02 0.61 -10.97
CA ILE A 9 -17.06 -0.04 -10.05
C ILE A 9 -16.68 -1.43 -10.58
N SER A 10 -17.67 -2.26 -10.91
CA SER A 10 -17.42 -3.63 -11.39
C SER A 10 -16.64 -3.65 -12.71
N MET A 11 -16.96 -2.74 -13.64
CA MET A 11 -16.25 -2.59 -14.90
C MET A 11 -14.78 -2.20 -14.71
N ASP A 12 -14.50 -1.24 -13.83
CA ASP A 12 -13.13 -0.79 -13.58
C ASP A 12 -12.28 -1.85 -12.85
N VAL A 13 -12.87 -2.58 -11.91
CA VAL A 13 -12.22 -3.74 -11.28
C VAL A 13 -11.85 -4.78 -12.34
N ALA A 14 -12.80 -5.18 -13.19
CA ALA A 14 -12.56 -6.16 -14.25
C ALA A 14 -11.42 -5.73 -15.20
N ARG A 15 -11.33 -4.44 -15.54
CA ARG A 15 -10.25 -3.89 -16.38
C ARG A 15 -8.88 -3.92 -15.70
N SER A 16 -8.83 -3.75 -14.39
CA SER A 16 -7.58 -3.73 -13.63
C SER A 16 -6.93 -5.12 -13.48
N VAL A 17 -7.75 -6.18 -13.49
CA VAL A 17 -7.28 -7.56 -13.29
C VAL A 17 -6.80 -8.13 -14.63
N THR A 18 -5.50 -8.01 -14.89
CA THR A 18 -4.87 -8.56 -16.09
C THR A 18 -4.02 -9.79 -15.76
N LYS A 19 -3.72 -10.62 -16.75
CA LYS A 19 -2.80 -11.78 -16.58
C LYS A 19 -1.43 -11.36 -16.03
N VAL A 20 -0.96 -10.16 -16.39
CA VAL A 20 0.29 -9.60 -15.87
C VAL A 20 0.13 -9.25 -14.40
N ALA A 21 -0.93 -8.53 -14.03
CA ALA A 21 -1.21 -8.20 -12.63
C ALA A 21 -1.34 -9.46 -11.75
N ILE A 22 -1.94 -10.53 -12.25
CA ILE A 22 -2.05 -11.81 -11.53
C ILE A 22 -0.67 -12.43 -11.30
N ARG A 23 0.21 -12.45 -12.32
CA ARG A 23 1.57 -12.99 -12.21
C ARG A 23 2.42 -12.19 -11.23
N GLU A 24 2.35 -10.87 -11.34
CA GLU A 24 3.08 -9.95 -10.45
C GLU A 24 2.55 -10.07 -9.00
N ALA A 25 1.24 -10.23 -8.81
CA ALA A 25 0.64 -10.40 -7.48
C ALA A 25 1.12 -11.70 -6.84
N ARG A 26 1.11 -12.80 -7.58
CA ARG A 26 1.63 -14.09 -7.10
C ARG A 26 3.11 -14.01 -6.75
N ALA A 27 3.91 -13.33 -7.57
CA ALA A 27 5.33 -13.14 -7.27
C ALA A 27 5.52 -12.34 -5.97
N GLN A 28 4.73 -11.27 -5.76
CA GLN A 28 4.75 -10.50 -4.51
C GLN A 28 4.37 -11.35 -3.29
N ASP A 29 3.32 -12.16 -3.38
CA ASP A 29 2.89 -13.02 -2.27
C ASP A 29 3.97 -14.02 -1.88
N LEU A 30 4.58 -14.70 -2.85
CA LEU A 30 5.67 -15.64 -2.60
C LEU A 30 6.88 -14.96 -1.95
N ARG A 31 7.22 -13.74 -2.35
CA ARG A 31 8.34 -12.99 -1.73
C ARG A 31 8.03 -12.61 -0.29
N ASN A 32 6.81 -12.17 -0.02
CA ASN A 32 6.37 -11.85 1.33
C ASN A 32 6.41 -13.10 2.22
N GLU A 33 5.99 -14.25 1.68
CA GLU A 33 6.08 -15.53 2.37
C GLU A 33 7.54 -15.91 2.66
N ILE A 34 8.43 -15.76 1.68
CA ILE A 34 9.87 -16.02 1.83
C ILE A 34 10.51 -15.11 2.89
N LEU A 35 10.21 -13.81 2.88
CA LEU A 35 10.75 -12.85 3.84
C LEU A 35 10.24 -13.10 5.27
N ASN A 36 9.01 -13.58 5.41
CA ASN A 36 8.41 -13.88 6.72
C ASN A 36 8.69 -15.32 7.21
N SER A 37 9.24 -16.18 6.35
CA SER A 37 9.50 -17.59 6.66
C SER A 37 10.60 -17.75 7.70
N GLU A 38 10.32 -18.50 8.76
CA GLU A 38 11.31 -18.82 9.81
C GLU A 38 12.41 -19.74 9.30
N LYS A 39 12.08 -20.65 8.38
CA LYS A 39 13.01 -21.65 7.83
C LYS A 39 14.13 -21.02 7.00
N LEU A 40 13.86 -19.87 6.40
CA LEU A 40 14.80 -19.17 5.51
C LEU A 40 15.62 -18.09 6.24
N LYS A 41 15.29 -17.76 7.49
CA LYS A 41 16.01 -16.71 8.25
C LYS A 41 17.50 -16.99 8.38
N SER A 42 17.90 -18.23 8.69
CA SER A 42 19.31 -18.61 8.79
C SER A 42 20.01 -18.52 7.42
N HIS A 43 19.37 -19.01 6.37
CA HIS A 43 19.91 -18.92 5.00
C HIS A 43 20.21 -17.49 4.57
N PHE A 44 19.37 -16.53 4.94
CA PHE A 44 19.57 -15.11 4.64
C PHE A 44 20.60 -14.42 5.54
N GLN A 45 20.90 -14.96 6.72
CA GLN A 45 22.04 -14.48 7.53
C GLN A 45 23.36 -14.84 6.85
N ASP A 46 23.44 -16.06 6.30
CA ASP A 46 24.63 -16.53 5.58
C ASP A 46 24.74 -15.94 4.17
N ASN A 47 23.59 -15.60 3.54
CA ASN A 47 23.51 -15.04 2.18
C ASN A 47 22.74 -13.70 2.17
N PRO A 48 23.35 -12.59 2.60
CA PRO A 48 22.69 -11.29 2.66
C PRO A 48 22.28 -10.76 1.28
N LYS A 49 22.99 -11.15 0.23
CA LYS A 49 22.69 -10.75 -1.16
C LYS A 49 21.32 -11.22 -1.63
N ASP A 50 20.90 -12.42 -1.24
CA ASP A 50 19.62 -12.99 -1.65
C ASP A 50 18.46 -12.25 -0.99
N LEU A 51 18.64 -11.85 0.26
CA LEU A 51 17.69 -11.04 1.00
C LEU A 51 17.58 -9.63 0.39
N ASP A 52 18.68 -9.04 -0.08
CA ASP A 52 18.65 -7.76 -0.77
C ASP A 52 17.91 -7.85 -2.12
N LEU A 53 18.12 -8.94 -2.88
CA LEU A 53 17.37 -9.19 -4.12
C LEU A 53 15.86 -9.25 -3.88
N LEU A 54 15.42 -9.88 -2.78
CA LEU A 54 14.01 -9.93 -2.39
C LEU A 54 13.43 -8.56 -1.99
N LYS A 55 14.25 -7.64 -1.44
CA LYS A 55 13.81 -6.31 -1.00
C LYS A 55 13.65 -5.30 -2.12
N HIS A 56 14.40 -5.45 -3.21
CA HIS A 56 14.42 -4.47 -4.31
C HIS A 56 13.28 -4.61 -5.32
N ASP A 57 12.26 -5.41 -5.00
CA ASP A 57 11.27 -5.77 -5.98
C ASP A 57 10.26 -4.66 -6.31
N LYS A 58 9.70 -4.77 -7.51
CA LYS A 58 8.83 -3.75 -8.09
C LYS A 58 7.43 -3.86 -7.50
N VAL A 59 6.90 -2.73 -7.02
CA VAL A 59 5.51 -2.64 -6.53
C VAL A 59 4.53 -3.13 -7.59
N LEU A 60 3.59 -3.99 -7.16
CA LEU A 60 2.57 -4.66 -7.99
C LEU A 60 1.84 -3.71 -8.96
N SER A 61 1.54 -2.49 -8.53
CA SER A 61 1.06 -1.43 -9.41
C SER A 61 1.57 -0.09 -8.92
N LYS A 62 2.13 0.70 -9.83
CA LYS A 62 2.46 2.11 -9.58
C LYS A 62 1.23 3.02 -9.66
N LYS A 63 0.17 2.57 -10.34
CA LYS A 63 -1.06 3.33 -10.49
C LYS A 63 -1.89 3.14 -9.23
N ALA A 64 -2.17 4.24 -8.54
CA ALA A 64 -3.10 4.23 -7.43
C ALA A 64 -4.47 3.74 -7.92
N PRO A 65 -5.18 2.93 -7.12
CA PRO A 65 -6.57 2.56 -7.45
C PRO A 65 -7.39 3.84 -7.58
N ALA A 66 -8.35 3.81 -8.51
CA ALA A 66 -9.24 4.95 -8.73
C ALA A 66 -10.00 5.30 -7.43
N PRO A 67 -10.20 6.59 -7.12
CA PRO A 67 -10.73 7.02 -5.84
C PRO A 67 -12.16 6.49 -5.59
N HIS A 68 -12.99 6.40 -6.63
CA HIS A 68 -14.36 5.87 -6.55
C HIS A 68 -14.43 4.37 -6.25
N LEU A 69 -13.34 3.63 -6.44
CA LEU A 69 -13.27 2.22 -6.02
C LEU A 69 -13.20 2.05 -4.50
N ARG A 70 -12.99 3.14 -3.74
CA ARG A 70 -12.98 3.10 -2.26
C ARG A 70 -14.37 3.24 -1.66
N ASP A 71 -15.27 3.90 -2.37
CA ASP A 71 -16.60 4.21 -1.88
C ASP A 71 -17.53 3.06 -2.28
N VAL A 72 -18.05 2.36 -1.27
CA VAL A 72 -18.95 1.22 -1.46
C VAL A 72 -20.36 1.68 -1.11
N PRO A 73 -21.34 1.55 -2.02
CA PRO A 73 -22.72 1.93 -1.74
C PRO A 73 -23.33 1.19 -0.55
N GLU A 74 -24.18 1.88 0.19
CA GLU A 74 -24.74 1.42 1.48
C GLU A 74 -25.55 0.12 1.39
N TYR A 75 -26.10 -0.17 0.21
CA TYR A 75 -26.89 -1.37 -0.08
C TYR A 75 -26.04 -2.63 -0.33
N LEU A 76 -24.74 -2.48 -0.58
CA LEU A 76 -23.80 -3.60 -0.69
C LEU A 76 -23.10 -3.91 0.65
N LEU A 77 -23.31 -3.08 1.67
CA LEU A 77 -22.68 -3.22 2.96
C LEU A 77 -23.63 -3.90 3.96
N ASP A 78 -23.25 -5.07 4.43
CA ASP A 78 -23.85 -5.68 5.61
C ASP A 78 -23.43 -4.90 6.89
N PRO A 79 -24.20 -4.95 7.99
CA PRO A 79 -23.91 -4.17 9.19
C PRO A 79 -22.50 -4.45 9.75
N THR A 80 -22.03 -5.69 9.63
CA THR A 80 -20.68 -6.14 10.01
C THR A 80 -19.58 -5.47 9.18
N THR A 81 -19.73 -5.35 7.86
CA THR A 81 -18.75 -4.69 7.01
C THR A 81 -18.75 -3.17 7.21
N LYS A 82 -19.89 -2.56 7.57
CA LYS A 82 -19.95 -1.13 7.95
C LYS A 82 -19.10 -0.84 9.19
N GLU A 83 -19.17 -1.70 10.20
CA GLU A 83 -18.32 -1.54 11.39
C GLU A 83 -16.84 -1.70 11.05
N ALA A 84 -16.50 -2.71 10.24
CA ALA A 84 -15.13 -2.94 9.81
C ALA A 84 -14.54 -1.78 8.97
N SER A 85 -15.32 -1.22 8.04
CA SER A 85 -14.89 -0.09 7.19
C SER A 85 -14.62 1.17 8.03
N ASN A 86 -15.46 1.41 9.05
CA ASN A 86 -15.28 2.50 9.99
C ASN A 86 -14.01 2.34 10.84
N ILE A 87 -13.71 1.11 11.30
CA ILE A 87 -12.47 0.81 12.04
C ILE A 87 -11.24 1.00 11.15
N ALA A 88 -11.29 0.53 9.91
CA ALA A 88 -10.19 0.68 8.95
C ALA A 88 -9.90 2.16 8.65
N SER A 89 -10.95 2.96 8.43
CA SER A 89 -10.85 4.40 8.16
C SER A 89 -10.22 5.16 9.33
N LYS A 90 -10.58 4.82 10.58
CA LYS A 90 -9.98 5.39 11.80
C LYS A 90 -8.49 5.02 11.95
N ARG A 91 -8.08 3.81 11.56
CA ARG A 91 -6.67 3.39 11.59
C ARG A 91 -5.84 4.13 10.54
N ALA A 92 -6.39 4.32 9.34
CA ALA A 92 -5.72 5.03 8.25
C ALA A 92 -5.44 6.50 8.59
N SER A 93 -6.41 7.20 9.21
CA SER A 93 -6.22 8.59 9.63
C SER A 93 -5.15 8.74 10.72
N LYS A 94 -5.09 7.79 11.66
CA LYS A 94 -4.08 7.77 12.74
C LYS A 94 -2.65 7.58 12.23
N GLY A 95 -2.46 6.77 11.18
CA GLY A 95 -1.16 6.57 10.53
C GLY A 95 -0.66 7.82 9.77
N ARG A 96 -1.58 8.67 9.28
CA ARG A 96 -1.23 9.88 8.51
C ARG A 96 -0.78 11.05 9.40
N MET A 97 -1.30 11.11 10.63
CA MET A 97 -0.90 12.14 11.62
C MET A 97 0.55 11.97 12.07
N LYS A 98 1.01 10.72 12.23
CA LYS A 98 2.37 10.41 12.72
C LYS A 98 3.49 10.79 11.75
N ARG A 99 3.19 10.98 10.45
CA ARG A 99 4.16 11.37 9.42
C ARG A 99 4.34 12.89 9.26
N ARG A 100 3.55 13.71 9.98
CA ARG A 100 3.59 15.18 9.86
C ARG A 100 4.29 15.89 11.03
N GLY A 101 4.80 15.16 12.01
CA GLY A 101 5.30 15.74 13.27
C GLY A 101 6.81 15.91 13.44
N ASP A 102 7.66 15.36 12.57
CA ASP A 102 9.11 15.24 12.82
C ASP A 102 9.98 15.89 11.73
N GLY A 103 9.87 17.21 11.54
CA GLY A 103 10.68 17.87 10.50
C GLY A 103 10.66 19.39 10.47
N ASP A 104 10.90 20.06 11.59
CA ASP A 104 11.24 21.49 11.59
C ASP A 104 12.55 21.71 12.37
N GLY A 105 13.66 21.46 11.68
CA GLY A 105 15.03 21.62 12.18
C GLY A 105 15.66 22.89 11.62
N ASP A 106 15.74 23.90 12.49
CA ASP A 106 16.65 25.05 12.51
C ASP A 106 17.75 25.06 11.43
N ARG A 107 17.56 25.85 10.36
CA ARG A 107 18.65 26.25 9.45
C ARG A 107 19.13 27.65 9.80
N LYS A 108 20.01 27.75 10.79
CA LYS A 108 20.73 28.99 11.13
C LYS A 108 21.78 29.30 10.06
N SER A 109 21.47 30.17 9.11
CA SER A 109 22.42 30.66 8.11
C SER A 109 23.38 31.69 8.72
N LYS A 110 24.65 31.31 8.94
CA LYS A 110 25.74 32.26 9.22
C LYS A 110 26.29 32.79 7.89
N THR A 111 25.90 34.00 7.51
CA THR A 111 26.58 34.79 6.48
C THR A 111 27.90 35.32 7.04
N LYS A 112 29.03 34.75 6.58
CA LYS A 112 30.36 35.38 6.75
C LYS A 112 30.46 36.51 5.73
N ARG A 113 30.53 37.76 6.21
CA ARG A 113 30.97 38.90 5.41
C ARG A 113 32.49 38.80 5.28
N PHE A 114 32.99 38.81 4.05
CA PHE A 114 34.42 38.98 3.77
C PHE A 114 34.68 40.48 3.56
N THR A 115 35.75 40.98 4.18
CA THR A 115 36.30 42.33 4.03
C THR A 115 36.89 42.53 2.65
#